data_AF-A0AAV7NYP5-F1
#
_entry.id   AF-A0AAV7NYP5-F1
#
_cell.length_a   1.000
_cell.length_b   1.000
_cell.length_c   1.000
_cell.angle_alpha   90.00
_cell.angle_beta   90.00
_cell.angle_gamma   90.00
#
_symmetry.space_group_name_H-M   'P 1'
#
loop_
_entity.id
_entity.type
_entity.pdbx_description
1 polymer ?
#
loop_
_entity_poly.entity_id
_entity_poly.type
_entity_poly.pdbx_seq_one_letter_code
_entity_poly.pdbx_strand_id
1 'polypeptide(L)'
;MSGRTLRWDYSGISLADTPTAGNQGPVNDKNESDMGAPAGDIGNLANTHVNGAEAGILQSIYNSIKELQTETRIESRRARIATKKLQGSVRYVAKPCMEIEAKLCSMEDRIVAVEEDMDTLKEQSAARDGQMTDVMWKMEDLENRQRSNNLRFLGIPEGLEGNNIQAYMVNLLRGAFPELGDRDWGNELQRVHRFPTIRRGGGGGSTGRL
;
A
#
# COMPACT_ATOMS: atom_id res chain seq x y z
N MET A 1 22.15 1.45 -21.80
CA MET A 1 22.27 2.39 -20.66
C MET A 1 22.06 1.57 -19.39
N SER A 2 23.13 1.35 -18.64
CA SER A 2 23.20 0.45 -17.49
C SER A 2 22.77 1.22 -16.23
N GLY A 3 21.63 0.86 -15.65
CA GLY A 3 21.14 1.42 -14.39
C GLY A 3 21.60 0.55 -13.23
N ARG A 4 22.60 1.01 -12.46
CA ARG A 4 23.04 0.36 -11.22
C ARG A 4 22.02 0.62 -10.12
N THR A 5 21.39 -0.43 -9.63
CA THR A 5 20.63 -0.44 -8.38
C THR A 5 21.62 -0.51 -7.23
N LEU A 6 21.70 0.54 -6.40
CA LEU A 6 22.46 0.52 -5.15
C LEU A 6 21.63 -0.19 -4.08
N ARG A 7 22.01 -1.44 -3.79
CA ARG A 7 21.49 -2.23 -2.67
C ARG A 7 22.33 -1.91 -1.43
N TRP A 8 21.70 -1.47 -0.35
CA TRP A 8 22.35 -1.31 0.94
C TRP A 8 22.18 -2.62 1.72
N ASP A 9 23.23 -3.45 1.74
CA ASP A 9 23.26 -4.65 2.57
C ASP A 9 23.69 -4.24 4.00
N TYR A 10 22.71 -4.18 4.92
CA TYR A 10 22.96 -4.15 6.37
C TYR A 10 23.02 -5.59 6.89
N SER A 11 24.14 -6.27 6.67
CA SER A 11 24.44 -7.54 7.33
C SER A 11 25.59 -7.35 8.31
N GLY A 12 25.26 -7.12 9.59
CA GLY A 12 26.31 -7.09 10.62
C GLY A 12 25.98 -6.45 11.96
N ILE A 13 24.78 -6.63 12.53
CA ILE A 13 24.61 -6.53 13.99
C ILE A 13 23.68 -7.66 14.43
N SER A 14 24.29 -8.80 14.79
CA SER A 14 23.63 -9.87 15.52
C SER A 14 23.45 -9.41 16.96
N LEU A 15 22.22 -9.09 17.36
CA LEU A 15 21.85 -8.83 18.75
C LEU A 15 20.98 -10.00 19.25
N ALA A 16 21.59 -11.18 19.31
CA ALA A 16 21.05 -12.32 20.02
C ALA A 16 21.91 -12.55 21.27
N ASP A 17 21.44 -12.00 22.39
CA ASP A 17 21.65 -12.52 23.75
C ASP A 17 20.80 -11.66 24.71
N THR A 18 19.52 -11.99 24.81
CA THR A 18 18.69 -11.58 25.95
C THR A 18 18.63 -12.73 26.94
N PRO A 19 19.20 -12.61 28.16
CA PRO A 19 18.86 -13.52 29.24
C PRO A 19 17.57 -13.04 29.93
N THR A 20 16.59 -13.92 29.81
CA THR A 20 15.44 -14.20 30.68
C THR A 20 15.46 -13.53 32.06
N ALA A 21 14.37 -12.83 32.35
CA ALA A 21 14.04 -12.30 33.66
C ALA A 21 13.91 -13.42 34.70
N GLY A 22 14.74 -13.36 35.73
CA GLY A 22 14.70 -14.23 36.91
C GLY A 22 14.77 -13.40 38.19
N ASN A 23 13.59 -12.95 38.64
CA ASN A 23 13.18 -12.74 40.03
C ASN A 23 14.25 -12.23 41.03
N GLN A 24 14.24 -10.93 41.30
CA GLN A 24 14.73 -10.38 42.58
C GLN A 24 13.66 -9.43 43.12
N GLY A 25 13.26 -9.69 44.37
CA GLY A 25 12.20 -8.97 45.09
C GLY A 25 12.53 -7.50 45.37
N PRO A 26 11.71 -6.81 46.19
CA PRO A 26 11.83 -5.38 46.39
C PRO A 26 13.16 -5.06 47.08
N VAL A 27 14.09 -4.45 46.35
CA VAL A 27 15.30 -3.88 46.94
C VAL A 27 14.87 -2.64 47.72
N ASN A 28 14.95 -2.78 49.03
CA ASN A 28 14.72 -1.73 50.01
C ASN A 28 15.83 -0.69 49.86
N ASP A 29 15.56 0.46 49.22
CA ASP A 29 16.42 1.64 49.26
C ASP A 29 16.30 2.32 50.63
N LYS A 30 16.81 1.64 51.65
CA LYS A 30 17.16 2.17 52.96
C LYS A 30 18.51 1.58 53.32
N ASN A 31 19.58 2.20 52.81
CA ASN A 31 20.92 2.24 53.44
C ASN A 31 21.90 2.97 52.51
N GLU A 32 21.84 4.30 52.50
CA GLU A 32 23.01 5.14 52.26
C GLU A 32 23.06 6.21 53.36
N SER A 33 23.08 5.73 54.59
CA SER A 33 23.60 6.46 55.75
C SER A 33 24.72 5.59 56.28
N ASP A 34 25.94 5.81 55.79
CA ASP A 34 27.21 5.65 56.50
C ASP A 34 28.36 5.54 55.47
N MET A 35 28.73 6.70 54.91
CA MET A 35 30.08 6.88 54.38
C MET A 35 30.71 7.95 55.26
N GLY A 36 31.28 7.48 56.36
CA GLY A 36 32.06 8.26 57.29
C GLY A 36 33.02 9.18 56.54
N ALA A 37 32.84 10.48 56.75
CA ALA A 37 33.91 11.42 56.51
C ALA A 37 35.13 10.95 57.31
N PRO A 38 36.32 10.77 56.72
CA PRO A 38 37.51 10.78 57.53
C PRO A 38 37.61 12.20 58.10
N ALA A 39 37.30 12.33 59.39
CA ALA A 39 37.77 13.46 60.18
C ALA A 39 39.30 13.38 60.15
N GLY A 40 39.89 13.99 59.11
CA GLY A 40 41.31 14.27 59.06
C GLY A 40 41.61 15.19 60.22
N ASP A 41 42.30 14.61 61.20
CA ASP A 41 42.91 15.26 62.34
C ASP A 41 43.77 16.43 61.87
N ILE A 42 43.25 17.66 61.93
CA ILE A 42 44.04 18.89 61.82
C ILE A 42 44.42 19.30 63.23
N GLY A 43 45.14 18.41 63.90
CA GLY A 43 45.82 18.66 65.16
C GLY A 43 47.29 19.01 64.89
N ASN A 44 47.66 20.24 65.26
CA ASN A 44 49.03 20.67 65.56
C ASN A 44 49.99 20.94 64.39
N LEU A 45 49.89 22.14 63.80
CA LEU A 45 51.02 22.85 63.18
C LEU A 45 51.27 24.13 63.97
N ALA A 46 51.83 23.97 65.17
CA ALA A 46 52.34 25.07 65.97
C ALA A 46 53.73 25.48 65.47
N ASN A 47 53.86 26.78 65.16
CA ASN A 47 55.10 27.56 65.05
C ASN A 47 56.15 27.14 64.02
N THR A 48 55.96 27.60 62.79
CA THR A 48 57.06 28.18 62.00
C THR A 48 56.88 29.70 61.97
N HIS A 49 57.95 30.44 62.20
CA HIS A 49 57.93 31.90 62.12
C HIS A 49 57.84 32.29 60.64
N VAL A 50 56.61 32.39 60.14
CA VAL A 50 56.32 32.78 58.76
C VAL A 50 56.49 34.29 58.66
N ASN A 51 57.39 34.75 57.79
CA ASN A 51 57.57 36.18 57.53
C ASN A 51 56.21 36.76 57.07
N GLY A 52 55.86 37.99 57.48
CA GLY A 52 54.53 38.57 57.20
C GLY A 52 54.09 38.57 55.73
N ALA A 53 55.04 38.49 54.79
CA ALA A 53 54.79 38.31 53.35
C ALA A 53 54.30 36.89 52.98
N GLU A 54 54.86 35.84 53.58
CA GLU A 54 54.51 34.44 53.31
C GLU A 54 53.13 34.08 53.89
N ALA A 55 52.76 34.66 55.05
CA ALA A 55 51.42 34.50 55.62
C ALA A 55 50.33 35.14 54.74
N GLY A 56 50.64 36.28 54.10
CA GLY A 56 49.76 36.91 53.13
C GLY A 56 49.55 36.07 51.87
N ILE A 57 50.60 35.40 51.38
CA ILE A 57 50.54 34.50 50.22
C ILE A 57 49.66 33.27 50.54
N LEU A 58 49.82 32.65 51.70
CA LEU A 58 49.01 31.49 52.10
C LEU A 58 47.53 31.85 52.26
N GLN A 59 47.22 33.02 52.82
CA GLN A 59 45.83 33.49 52.93
C GLN A 59 45.21 33.75 51.56
N SER A 60 45.98 34.29 50.61
CA SER A 60 45.56 34.48 49.22
C SER A 60 45.25 33.15 48.54
N ILE A 61 46.15 32.17 48.66
CA ILE A 61 45.97 30.81 48.12
C ILE A 61 44.71 30.15 48.70
N TYR A 62 44.49 30.25 50.02
CA TYR A 62 43.30 29.70 50.66
C TYR A 62 42.01 30.32 50.10
N ASN A 63 41.98 31.64 49.92
CA ASN A 63 40.83 32.34 49.35
C ASN A 63 40.59 31.90 47.89
N SER A 64 41.65 31.79 47.07
CA SER A 64 41.53 31.30 45.69
C SER A 64 41.05 29.86 45.60
N ILE A 65 41.53 28.95 46.46
CA ILE A 65 41.05 27.56 46.52
C ILE A 65 39.56 27.53 46.87
N LYS A 66 39.15 28.32 47.87
CA LYS A 66 37.75 28.41 48.27
C LYS A 66 36.86 28.92 47.14
N GLU A 67 37.32 29.93 46.42
CA GLU A 67 36.60 30.49 45.26
C GLU A 67 36.47 29.46 44.13
N LEU A 68 37.57 28.81 43.73
CA LEU A 68 37.57 27.74 42.72
C LEU A 68 36.66 26.57 43.10
N GLN A 69 36.61 26.19 44.37
CA GLN A 69 35.69 25.16 44.87
C GLN A 69 34.23 25.59 44.73
N THR A 70 33.90 26.86 45.01
CA THR A 70 32.54 27.37 44.83
C THR A 70 32.15 27.46 43.35
N GLU A 71 33.06 27.90 42.49
CA GLU A 71 32.84 27.98 41.05
C GLU A 71 32.63 26.60 40.44
N THR A 72 33.47 25.62 40.78
CA THR A 72 33.33 24.23 40.34
C THR A 72 31.99 23.63 40.78
N ARG A 73 31.52 23.94 41.99
CA ARG A 73 30.20 23.49 42.48
C ARG A 73 29.06 24.13 41.69
N ILE A 74 29.16 25.42 41.35
CA ILE A 74 28.17 26.13 40.55
C ILE A 74 28.12 25.56 39.13
N GLU A 75 29.27 25.37 38.48
CA GLU A 75 29.35 24.77 37.15
C GLU A 75 28.83 23.34 37.12
N SER A 76 29.18 22.51 38.11
CA SER A 76 28.62 21.16 38.26
C SER A 76 27.10 21.19 38.37
N ARG A 77 26.54 22.17 39.09
CA ARG A 77 25.09 22.36 39.21
C ARG A 77 24.47 22.80 37.89
N ARG A 78 25.10 23.72 37.16
CA ARG A 78 24.66 24.18 35.83
C ARG A 78 24.63 23.02 34.84
N ALA A 79 25.70 22.23 34.78
CA ALA A 79 25.79 21.03 33.96
C ALA A 79 24.66 20.04 34.28
N ARG A 80 24.39 19.77 35.56
CA ARG A 80 23.28 18.88 35.98
C ARG A 80 21.90 19.39 35.57
N ILE A 81 21.68 20.70 35.57
CA ILE A 81 20.41 21.29 35.10
C ILE A 81 20.30 21.15 33.59
N ALA A 82 21.38 21.43 32.85
CA ALA A 82 21.42 21.30 31.40
C ALA A 82 21.16 19.85 30.95
N THR A 83 21.82 18.87 31.58
CA THR A 83 21.60 17.44 31.27
C THR A 83 20.17 17.00 31.55
N LYS A 84 19.55 17.47 32.65
CA LYS A 84 18.12 17.22 32.93
C LYS A 84 17.20 17.81 31.86
N LYS A 85 17.48 19.04 31.39
CA LYS A 85 16.69 19.67 30.30
C LYS A 85 16.84 18.88 29.00
N LEU A 86 18.06 18.50 28.63
CA LEU A 86 18.32 17.68 27.45
C LEU A 86 17.62 16.33 27.55
N GLN A 87 17.66 15.68 28.71
CA GLN A 87 16.95 14.42 28.94
C GLN A 87 15.43 14.59 28.74
N GLY A 88 14.86 15.71 29.20
CA GLY A 88 13.46 16.07 28.94
C GLY A 88 13.16 16.21 27.45
N SER A 89 13.98 16.96 26.72
CA SER A 89 13.84 17.15 25.27
C SER A 89 14.01 15.83 24.49
N VAL A 90 14.96 14.98 24.88
CA VAL A 90 15.16 13.66 24.26
C VAL A 90 13.93 12.79 24.47
N ARG A 91 13.35 12.74 25.68
CA ARG A 91 12.09 12.01 25.93
C ARG A 91 10.92 12.59 25.13
N TYR A 92 10.87 13.91 25.02
CA TYR A 92 9.83 14.61 24.26
C TYR A 92 9.85 14.24 22.78
N VAL A 93 11.03 14.01 22.19
CA VAL A 93 11.18 13.58 20.78
C VAL A 93 11.05 12.06 20.63
N ALA A 94 11.61 11.28 21.55
CA ALA A 94 11.60 9.82 21.48
C ALA A 94 10.17 9.24 21.47
N LYS A 95 9.25 9.82 22.27
CA LYS A 95 7.87 9.33 22.34
C LYS A 95 7.13 9.46 21.00
N PRO A 96 7.07 10.64 20.35
CA PRO A 96 6.52 10.78 19.00
C PRO A 96 7.20 9.88 17.97
N CYS A 97 8.52 9.68 18.03
CA CYS A 97 9.21 8.77 17.10
C CYS A 97 8.68 7.33 17.23
N MET A 98 8.56 6.81 18.46
CA MET A 98 7.98 5.48 18.71
C MET A 98 6.52 5.38 18.24
N GLU A 99 5.73 6.44 18.43
CA GLU A 99 4.34 6.47 17.95
C GLU A 99 4.26 6.48 16.41
N ILE A 100 5.19 7.18 15.75
CA ILE A 100 5.28 7.19 14.28
C ILE A 100 5.72 5.82 13.77
N GLU A 101 6.73 5.20 14.40
CA GLU A 101 7.19 3.84 14.05
C GLU A 101 6.03 2.83 14.14
N ALA A 102 5.26 2.85 15.24
CA ALA A 102 4.11 1.97 15.38
C ALA A 102 3.03 2.21 14.30
N LYS A 103 2.79 3.48 13.93
CA LYS A 103 1.86 3.82 12.84
C LYS A 103 2.39 3.37 11.49
N LEU A 104 3.70 3.47 11.25
CA LEU A 104 4.33 3.03 10.01
C LEU A 104 4.21 1.52 9.84
N CYS A 105 4.54 0.72 10.87
CA CYS A 105 4.35 -0.74 10.81
C CYS A 105 2.89 -1.11 10.52
N SER A 106 1.93 -0.45 11.18
CA SER A 106 0.51 -0.71 10.90
C SER A 106 0.10 -0.31 9.48
N MET A 107 0.69 0.74 8.92
CA MET A 107 0.44 1.13 7.53
C MET A 107 1.07 0.14 6.55
N GLU A 108 2.29 -0.34 6.82
CA GLU A 108 2.98 -1.35 6.02
C GLU A 108 2.16 -2.64 5.96
N ASP A 109 1.68 -3.15 7.10
CA ASP A 109 0.82 -4.34 7.14
C ASP A 109 -0.45 -4.17 6.30
N ARG A 110 -1.07 -2.99 6.37
CA ARG A 110 -2.27 -2.67 5.58
C ARG A 110 -1.96 -2.56 4.10
N ILE A 111 -0.80 -2.06 3.71
CA ILE A 111 -0.37 -1.99 2.31
C ILE A 111 -0.18 -3.40 1.78
N VAL A 112 0.52 -4.27 2.50
CA VAL A 112 0.71 -5.67 2.11
C VAL A 112 -0.63 -6.38 1.90
N ALA A 113 -1.57 -6.24 2.84
CA ALA A 113 -2.90 -6.84 2.69
C ALA A 113 -3.65 -6.31 1.46
N VAL A 114 -3.57 -5.01 1.18
CA VAL A 114 -4.20 -4.40 -0.01
C VAL A 114 -3.54 -4.86 -1.30
N GLU A 115 -2.22 -5.06 -1.31
CA GLU A 115 -1.50 -5.58 -2.46
C GLU A 115 -1.89 -7.04 -2.77
N GLU A 116 -2.01 -7.87 -1.74
CA GLU A 116 -2.51 -9.25 -1.86
C GLU A 116 -3.96 -9.29 -2.41
N ASP A 117 -4.86 -8.48 -1.85
CA ASP A 117 -6.24 -8.36 -2.34
C ASP A 117 -6.29 -7.86 -3.79
N MET A 118 -5.43 -6.91 -4.16
CA MET A 118 -5.37 -6.41 -5.53
C MET A 118 -4.93 -7.51 -6.51
N ASP A 119 -3.95 -8.32 -6.15
CA ASP A 119 -3.46 -9.39 -7.03
C ASP A 119 -4.50 -10.51 -7.18
N THR A 120 -5.18 -10.89 -6.10
CA THR A 120 -6.30 -11.85 -6.21
C THR A 120 -7.44 -11.32 -7.10
N LEU A 121 -7.78 -10.04 -7.00
CA LEU A 121 -8.79 -9.42 -7.87
C LEU A 121 -8.39 -9.40 -9.34
N LYS A 122 -7.10 -9.15 -9.64
CA LYS A 122 -6.58 -9.20 -11.02
C LYS A 122 -6.70 -10.62 -11.59
N GLU A 123 -6.31 -11.63 -10.83
CA GLU A 123 -6.42 -13.04 -11.25
C GLU A 123 -7.88 -13.43 -11.53
N GLN A 124 -8.79 -13.07 -10.63
CA GLN A 124 -10.22 -13.32 -10.81
C GLN A 124 -10.80 -12.56 -12.01
N SER A 125 -10.35 -11.34 -12.27
CA SER A 125 -10.76 -10.58 -13.45
C SER A 125 -10.30 -11.26 -14.73
N ALA A 126 -9.03 -11.64 -14.81
CA ALA A 126 -8.48 -12.32 -15.98
C ALA A 126 -9.18 -13.67 -16.24
N ALA A 127 -9.49 -14.42 -15.18
CA ALA A 127 -10.24 -15.67 -15.30
C ALA A 127 -11.66 -15.44 -15.84
N ARG A 128 -12.36 -14.40 -15.35
CA ARG A 128 -13.70 -14.03 -15.83
C ARG A 128 -13.67 -13.55 -17.28
N ASP A 129 -12.68 -12.78 -17.66
CA ASP A 129 -12.51 -12.32 -19.05
C ASP A 129 -12.28 -13.51 -19.98
N GLY A 130 -11.45 -14.47 -19.58
CA GLY A 130 -11.27 -15.74 -20.30
C GLY A 130 -12.59 -16.50 -20.48
N GLN A 131 -13.34 -16.70 -19.39
CA GLN A 131 -14.66 -17.36 -19.46
C GLN A 131 -15.65 -16.62 -20.36
N MET A 132 -15.65 -15.28 -20.32
CA MET A 132 -16.50 -14.45 -21.17
C MET A 132 -16.15 -14.66 -22.64
N THR A 133 -14.86 -14.65 -22.99
CA THR A 133 -14.44 -14.92 -24.36
C THR A 133 -14.87 -16.31 -24.82
N ASP A 134 -14.65 -17.35 -24.01
CA ASP A 134 -15.07 -18.72 -24.34
C ASP A 134 -16.58 -18.85 -24.57
N VAL A 135 -17.39 -18.18 -23.75
CA VAL A 135 -18.85 -18.15 -23.91
C VAL A 135 -19.24 -17.42 -25.20
N MET A 136 -18.58 -16.29 -25.50
CA MET A 136 -18.83 -15.55 -26.74
C MET A 136 -18.50 -16.40 -27.97
N TRP A 137 -17.36 -17.09 -27.98
CA TRP A 137 -16.98 -18.01 -29.07
C TRP A 137 -18.00 -19.15 -29.24
N LYS A 138 -18.45 -19.76 -28.14
CA LYS A 138 -19.48 -20.81 -28.19
C LYS A 138 -20.82 -20.27 -28.71
N MET A 139 -21.20 -19.07 -28.30
CA MET A 139 -22.43 -18.42 -28.76
C MET A 139 -22.36 -18.13 -30.26
N GLU A 140 -21.23 -17.61 -30.75
CA GLU A 140 -21.01 -17.36 -32.17
C GLU A 140 -21.04 -18.65 -33.00
N ASP A 141 -20.38 -19.72 -32.55
CA ASP A 141 -20.44 -21.03 -33.21
C ASP A 141 -21.87 -21.58 -33.26
N LEU A 142 -22.62 -21.50 -32.16
CA LEU A 142 -24.02 -21.91 -32.12
C LEU A 142 -24.90 -21.07 -33.06
N GLU A 143 -24.73 -19.74 -33.08
CA GLU A 143 -25.46 -18.87 -34.01
C GLU A 143 -25.13 -19.20 -35.47
N ASN A 144 -23.87 -19.44 -35.79
CA ASN A 144 -23.43 -19.77 -37.14
C ASN A 144 -23.98 -21.14 -37.59
N ARG A 145 -23.96 -22.16 -36.72
CA ARG A 145 -24.58 -23.46 -37.00
C ARG A 145 -26.10 -23.37 -37.12
N GLN A 146 -26.74 -22.51 -36.33
CA GLN A 146 -28.17 -22.30 -36.43
C GLN A 146 -28.55 -21.59 -37.75
N ARG A 147 -27.67 -20.72 -38.26
CA ARG A 147 -27.89 -19.95 -39.50
C ARG A 147 -27.29 -20.59 -40.74
N SER A 148 -26.52 -21.69 -40.64
CA SER A 148 -25.80 -22.28 -41.76
C SER A 148 -26.71 -22.70 -42.92
N ASN A 149 -27.94 -23.11 -42.61
CA ASN A 149 -28.93 -23.54 -43.61
C ASN A 149 -29.89 -22.41 -44.01
N ASN A 150 -29.69 -21.18 -43.51
CA ASN A 150 -30.53 -20.04 -43.81
C ASN A 150 -29.94 -19.24 -44.97
N LEU A 151 -30.61 -19.26 -46.13
CA LEU A 151 -30.25 -18.41 -47.28
C LEU A 151 -30.98 -17.07 -47.22
N ARG A 152 -30.30 -15.99 -47.60
CA ARG A 152 -30.88 -14.64 -47.73
C ARG A 152 -30.94 -14.23 -49.20
N PHE A 153 -32.14 -13.99 -49.69
CA PHE A 153 -32.37 -13.43 -51.02
C PHE A 153 -32.57 -11.92 -50.92
N LEU A 154 -31.80 -11.16 -51.69
CA LEU A 154 -31.83 -9.70 -51.71
C LEU A 154 -32.35 -9.21 -53.07
N GLY A 155 -33.00 -8.05 -53.08
CA GLY A 155 -33.46 -7.41 -54.32
C GLY A 155 -34.77 -7.96 -54.90
N ILE A 156 -35.52 -8.78 -54.15
CA ILE A 156 -36.85 -9.26 -54.55
C ILE A 156 -37.90 -8.17 -54.23
N PRO A 157 -38.55 -7.56 -55.23
CA PRO A 157 -39.56 -6.53 -55.04
C PRO A 157 -40.72 -7.01 -54.15
N GLU A 158 -41.30 -6.09 -53.39
CA GLU A 158 -42.50 -6.36 -52.60
C GLU A 158 -43.71 -6.61 -53.51
N GLY A 159 -44.52 -7.62 -53.18
CA GLY A 159 -45.76 -7.95 -53.91
C GLY A 159 -45.62 -8.93 -55.09
N LEU A 160 -44.42 -9.14 -55.64
CA LEU A 160 -44.22 -10.12 -56.73
C LEU A 160 -44.42 -11.58 -56.30
N GLU A 161 -44.26 -11.86 -55.01
CA GLU A 161 -44.37 -13.20 -54.44
C GLU A 161 -45.83 -13.69 -54.33
N GLY A 162 -46.80 -12.77 -54.45
CA GLY A 162 -48.22 -13.07 -54.23
C GLY A 162 -48.53 -13.51 -52.79
N ASN A 163 -49.54 -14.36 -52.62
CA ASN A 163 -50.01 -14.83 -51.31
C ASN A 163 -49.19 -15.99 -50.72
N ASN A 164 -48.34 -16.66 -51.52
CA ASN A 164 -47.56 -17.82 -51.07
C ASN A 164 -46.09 -17.68 -51.46
N ILE A 165 -45.32 -17.10 -50.54
CA ILE A 165 -43.88 -16.83 -50.70
C ILE A 165 -43.09 -18.13 -50.92
N GLN A 166 -43.48 -19.23 -50.25
CA GLN A 166 -42.79 -20.51 -50.38
C GLN A 166 -42.93 -21.08 -51.80
N ALA A 167 -44.14 -21.08 -52.36
CA ALA A 167 -44.36 -21.52 -53.74
C ALA A 167 -43.60 -20.66 -54.76
N TYR A 168 -43.57 -19.34 -54.55
CA TYR A 168 -42.77 -18.43 -55.38
C TYR A 168 -41.28 -18.77 -55.33
N MET A 169 -40.70 -18.98 -54.13
CA MET A 169 -39.27 -19.31 -54.02
C MET A 169 -38.92 -20.66 -54.63
N VAL A 170 -39.79 -21.67 -54.52
CA VAL A 170 -39.60 -22.97 -55.20
C VAL A 170 -39.51 -22.79 -56.71
N ASN A 171 -40.42 -22.00 -57.30
CA ASN A 171 -40.40 -21.71 -58.74
C ASN A 171 -39.16 -20.90 -59.15
N LEU A 172 -38.76 -19.93 -58.34
CA LEU A 172 -37.56 -19.13 -58.56
C LEU A 172 -36.30 -20.01 -58.56
N LEU A 173 -36.16 -20.92 -57.59
CA LEU A 173 -35.00 -21.82 -57.50
C LEU A 173 -34.94 -22.81 -58.67
N ARG A 174 -36.09 -23.38 -59.08
CA ARG A 174 -36.17 -24.25 -60.27
C ARG A 174 -35.75 -23.54 -61.55
N GLY A 175 -36.16 -22.28 -61.69
CA GLY A 175 -35.80 -21.46 -62.86
C GLY A 175 -34.34 -21.01 -62.83
N ALA A 176 -33.81 -20.64 -61.66
CA ALA A 176 -32.44 -20.15 -61.52
C ALA A 176 -31.39 -21.26 -61.62
N PHE A 177 -31.70 -22.48 -61.17
CA PHE A 177 -30.77 -23.60 -61.13
C PHE A 177 -31.36 -24.88 -61.75
N PRO A 178 -31.56 -24.90 -63.09
CA PRO A 178 -32.12 -26.07 -63.77
C PRO A 178 -31.23 -27.32 -63.64
N GLU A 179 -29.92 -27.14 -63.45
CA GLU A 179 -28.95 -28.22 -63.26
C GLU A 179 -29.12 -28.99 -61.94
N LEU A 180 -29.77 -28.40 -60.93
CA LEU A 180 -30.04 -29.09 -59.67
C LEU A 180 -31.17 -30.14 -59.78
N GLY A 181 -31.78 -30.27 -60.97
CA GLY A 181 -32.77 -31.29 -61.28
C GLY A 181 -34.11 -31.12 -60.58
N ASP A 182 -34.90 -32.19 -60.61
CA ASP A 182 -36.27 -32.24 -60.08
C ASP A 182 -36.29 -32.49 -58.56
N ARG A 183 -35.52 -31.70 -57.80
CA ARG A 183 -35.55 -31.78 -56.33
C ARG A 183 -36.92 -31.41 -55.80
N ASP A 184 -37.28 -32.07 -54.71
CA ASP A 184 -38.48 -31.76 -53.95
C ASP A 184 -38.24 -30.57 -53.01
N TRP A 185 -37.97 -29.41 -53.60
CA TRP A 185 -37.75 -28.15 -52.90
C TRP A 185 -38.88 -27.80 -51.94
N GLY A 186 -40.11 -28.28 -52.20
CA GLY A 186 -41.26 -28.05 -51.32
C GLY A 186 -41.09 -28.63 -49.93
N ASN A 187 -40.47 -29.82 -49.83
CA ASN A 187 -40.19 -30.51 -48.58
C ASN A 187 -38.82 -30.17 -47.98
N GLU A 188 -37.85 -29.74 -48.80
CA GLU A 188 -36.52 -29.32 -48.32
C GLU A 188 -36.53 -27.91 -47.69
N LEU A 189 -37.43 -27.02 -48.13
CA LEU A 189 -37.60 -25.67 -47.55
C LEU A 189 -38.44 -25.73 -46.27
N GLN A 190 -37.78 -25.65 -45.11
CA GLN A 190 -38.47 -25.68 -43.81
C GLN A 190 -39.29 -24.41 -43.52
N ARG A 191 -38.78 -23.24 -43.88
CA ARG A 191 -39.44 -21.95 -43.59
C ARG A 191 -38.98 -20.87 -44.56
N VAL A 192 -39.94 -20.13 -45.11
CA VAL A 192 -39.67 -18.96 -45.95
C VAL A 192 -40.47 -17.78 -45.42
N HIS A 193 -39.81 -16.64 -45.23
CA HIS A 193 -40.45 -15.42 -44.77
C HIS A 193 -39.61 -14.21 -45.16
N ARG A 194 -40.23 -13.04 -45.25
CA ARG A 194 -39.49 -11.78 -45.34
C ARG A 194 -38.88 -11.45 -43.98
N PHE A 195 -37.63 -10.98 -44.00
CA PHE A 195 -37.00 -10.46 -42.81
C PHE A 195 -37.61 -9.08 -42.47
N PRO A 196 -38.05 -8.83 -41.22
CA PRO A 196 -38.68 -7.57 -40.85
C PRO A 196 -37.74 -6.40 -41.13
N THR A 197 -38.21 -5.44 -41.91
CA THR A 197 -37.52 -4.15 -42.10
C THR A 197 -37.62 -3.40 -40.78
N ILE A 198 -36.50 -3.28 -40.08
CA ILE A 198 -36.37 -2.32 -38.96
C ILE A 198 -36.50 -0.94 -39.59
N ARG A 199 -37.71 -0.34 -39.54
CA ARG A 199 -37.88 1.07 -39.85
C ARG A 199 -37.07 1.85 -38.83
N ARG A 200 -35.86 2.27 -39.18
CA ARG A 200 -35.14 3.31 -38.44
C ARG A 200 -36.07 4.52 -38.43
N GLY A 201 -36.64 4.82 -37.26
CA GLY A 201 -37.60 5.90 -37.09
C GLY A 201 -37.05 7.19 -37.68
N GLY A 202 -37.76 7.73 -38.68
CA GLY A 202 -37.53 9.09 -39.14
C GLY A 202 -37.86 10.05 -38.00
N GLY A 203 -36.82 10.56 -37.35
CA GLY A 203 -36.89 11.64 -36.38
C GLY A 203 -37.29 12.95 -37.07
N GLY A 204 -38.55 13.06 -37.49
CA GLY A 204 -39.19 14.31 -37.88
C GLY A 204 -39.73 15.03 -36.64
N GLY A 205 -38.83 15.51 -35.79
CA GLY A 205 -39.16 16.29 -34.60
C GLY A 205 -39.56 17.71 -34.98
N SER A 206 -40.86 17.89 -35.23
CA SER A 206 -41.64 19.12 -35.13
C SER A 206 -41.05 20.12 -34.12
N THR A 207 -40.64 21.30 -34.60
CA THR A 207 -40.34 22.49 -33.80
C THR A 207 -41.60 23.00 -33.12
N GLY A 208 -41.73 22.66 -31.84
CA GLY A 208 -42.75 23.21 -30.94
C GLY A 208 -42.36 24.59 -30.45
N ARG A 209 -43.11 25.58 -30.93
CA ARG A 209 -43.43 26.89 -30.34
C ARG A 209 -43.27 26.94 -28.80
N LEU A 210 -42.51 27.93 -28.32
CA LEU A 210 -42.95 28.98 -27.39
C LEU A 210 -42.29 30.29 -27.81
#